data_AF-A0AB73G5U4-F1
#
_entry.id   AF-A0AB73G5U4-F1
#
_cell.length_a   1.000
_cell.length_b   1.000
_cell.length_c   1.000
_cell.angle_alpha   90.00
_cell.angle_beta   90.00
_cell.angle_gamma   90.00
#
_symmetry.space_group_name_H-M   'P 1'
#
loop_
_entity.id
_entity.type
_entity.pdbx_description
1 polymer ?
#
loop_
_entity_poly.entity_id
_entity_poly.type
_entity_poly.pdbx_seq_one_letter_code
_entity_poly.pdbx_strand_id
1 'polypeptide(L)'
;MRTGEDEALLMTRLGQVMSLAPTAREAMLRHYPNQPTMWNHWFTQITSAFIQQQLAGQWASFINGIDQHSMTYLEMNADMLGTREPIRPIEQATTSDLQEKLATLKSDLLASDLPESAKIAVLRHVERLTRALDEYAITGAVPILDAVDSAVGHVMRDSQYRSALQSTSVGEQFINILSVVANVVTVAQGLPQLGDAVAAAKHYLTVLTS
;
A
#
# COMPACT_ATOMS: atom_id res chain seq x y z
N MET A 1 -27.21 -8.47 5.53
CA MET A 1 -27.72 -7.09 5.57
C MET A 1 -26.56 -6.23 5.08
N ARG A 2 -26.64 -5.64 3.88
CA ARG A 2 -25.58 -4.72 3.39
C ARG A 2 -25.58 -3.52 4.34
N THR A 3 -24.50 -3.32 5.07
CA THR A 3 -24.36 -2.14 5.94
C THR A 3 -23.90 -0.96 5.10
N GLY A 4 -24.17 0.27 5.54
CA GLY A 4 -23.61 1.45 4.87
C GLY A 4 -22.07 1.48 4.84
N GLU A 5 -21.43 0.66 5.68
CA GLU A 5 -19.98 0.46 5.69
C GLU A 5 -19.48 -0.32 4.47
N ASP A 6 -20.22 -1.34 4.01
CA ASP A 6 -19.88 -2.10 2.80
C ASP A 6 -19.94 -1.22 1.55
N GLU A 7 -20.93 -0.32 1.49
CA GLU A 7 -21.12 0.63 0.39
C GLU A 7 -20.02 1.69 0.39
N ALA A 8 -19.67 2.24 1.56
CA ALA A 8 -18.57 3.19 1.68
C ALA A 8 -17.23 2.56 1.25
N LEU A 9 -16.97 1.32 1.68
CA LEU A 9 -15.75 0.58 1.29
C LEU A 9 -15.70 0.33 -0.21
N LEU A 10 -16.82 -0.06 -0.82
CA LEU A 10 -16.93 -0.22 -2.27
C LEU A 10 -16.58 1.08 -2.99
N MET A 11 -17.15 2.21 -2.55
CA MET A 11 -16.88 3.52 -3.16
C MET A 11 -15.42 3.95 -3.00
N THR A 12 -14.80 3.69 -1.84
CA THR A 12 -13.37 3.94 -1.64
C THR A 12 -12.52 3.13 -2.61
N ARG A 13 -12.75 1.82 -2.72
CA ARG A 13 -11.98 0.94 -3.61
C ARG A 13 -12.23 1.26 -5.09
N LEU A 14 -13.45 1.61 -5.46
CA LEU A 14 -13.76 2.09 -6.81
C LEU A 14 -12.96 3.35 -7.14
N GLY A 15 -12.91 4.32 -6.23
CA GLY A 15 -12.09 5.53 -6.38
C GLY A 15 -10.60 5.21 -6.54
N GLN A 16 -10.06 4.25 -5.79
CA GLN A 16 -8.68 3.79 -5.92
C GLN A 16 -8.42 3.20 -7.31
N VAL A 17 -9.29 2.32 -7.80
CA VAL A 17 -9.15 1.75 -9.16
C VAL A 17 -9.25 2.83 -10.23
N MET A 18 -10.18 3.78 -10.09
CA MET A 18 -10.32 4.92 -11.00
C MET A 18 -9.05 5.78 -11.07
N SER A 19 -8.28 5.86 -9.97
CA SER A 19 -7.03 6.62 -9.93
C SER A 19 -5.88 5.97 -10.70
N LEU A 20 -5.98 4.67 -11.05
CA LEU A 20 -4.90 3.97 -11.77
C LEU A 20 -4.70 4.50 -13.19
N ALA A 21 -5.78 4.83 -13.89
CA ALA A 21 -5.69 5.37 -15.24
C ALA A 21 -4.90 6.70 -15.31
N PRO A 22 -5.20 7.73 -14.50
CA PRO A 22 -4.39 8.95 -14.49
C PRO A 22 -2.95 8.71 -14.01
N THR A 23 -2.72 7.85 -13.01
CA THR A 23 -1.35 7.51 -12.58
C THR A 23 -0.53 6.85 -13.69
N ALA A 24 -1.11 5.89 -14.42
CA ALA A 24 -0.44 5.24 -15.55
C ALA A 24 -0.17 6.24 -16.69
N ARG A 25 -1.10 7.15 -16.97
CA ARG A 25 -0.90 8.26 -17.92
C ARG A 25 0.26 9.17 -17.51
N GLU A 26 0.35 9.53 -16.23
CA GLU A 26 1.44 10.36 -15.71
C GLU A 26 2.80 9.67 -15.84
N ALA A 27 2.87 8.36 -15.56
CA ALA A 27 4.08 7.57 -15.78
C ALA A 27 4.47 7.54 -17.27
N MET A 28 3.51 7.37 -18.18
CA MET A 28 3.75 7.45 -19.62
C MET A 28 4.25 8.83 -20.05
N LEU A 29 3.65 9.91 -19.56
CA LEU A 29 4.07 11.28 -19.86
C LEU A 29 5.50 11.58 -19.36
N ARG A 30 5.88 11.03 -18.21
CA ARG A 30 7.21 11.20 -17.62
C ARG A 30 8.31 10.63 -18.50
N HIS A 31 8.09 9.44 -19.08
CA HIS A 31 9.10 8.73 -19.88
C HIS A 31 8.98 8.96 -21.39
N TYR A 32 7.76 9.25 -21.87
CA TYR A 32 7.41 9.37 -23.29
C TYR A 32 6.57 10.65 -23.56
N PRO A 33 7.09 11.85 -23.24
CA PRO A 33 6.31 13.10 -23.26
C PRO A 33 5.77 13.50 -24.65
N ASN A 34 6.43 13.04 -25.71
CA ASN A 34 6.11 13.41 -27.09
C ASN A 34 5.21 12.39 -27.82
N GLN A 35 4.64 11.42 -27.10
CA GLN A 35 3.90 10.30 -27.69
C GLN A 35 2.49 10.11 -27.10
N PRO A 36 1.65 11.17 -27.08
CA PRO A 36 0.32 11.10 -26.45
C PRO A 36 -0.64 10.12 -27.16
N THR A 37 -0.42 9.86 -28.44
CA THR A 37 -1.20 8.89 -29.22
C THR A 37 -1.07 7.46 -28.70
N MET A 38 -0.03 7.13 -27.94
CA MET A 38 0.19 5.78 -27.40
C MET A 38 -0.71 5.43 -26.22
N TRP A 39 -1.26 6.43 -25.51
CA TRP A 39 -2.09 6.20 -24.32
C TRP A 39 -3.44 6.91 -24.34
N ASN A 40 -3.63 7.93 -25.18
CA ASN A 40 -4.87 8.73 -25.22
C ASN A 40 -6.13 7.88 -25.43
N HIS A 41 -6.08 6.86 -26.31
CA HIS A 41 -7.25 6.03 -26.63
C HIS A 41 -7.74 5.25 -25.41
N TRP A 42 -6.89 4.37 -24.86
CA TRP A 42 -7.27 3.57 -23.70
C TRP A 42 -7.63 4.46 -22.51
N PHE A 43 -6.92 5.57 -22.30
CA PHE A 43 -7.19 6.48 -21.19
C PHE A 43 -8.59 7.09 -21.31
N THR A 44 -8.98 7.53 -22.51
CA THR A 44 -10.31 8.10 -22.77
C THR A 44 -11.40 7.05 -22.59
N GLN A 45 -11.19 5.84 -23.12
CA GLN A 45 -12.17 4.75 -23.02
C GLN A 45 -12.39 4.29 -21.56
N ILE A 46 -11.30 4.05 -20.81
CA ILE A 46 -11.36 3.63 -19.41
C ILE A 46 -11.98 4.72 -18.54
N THR A 47 -11.55 5.98 -18.69
CA THR A 47 -12.10 7.10 -17.93
C THR A 47 -13.59 7.28 -18.21
N SER A 48 -14.01 7.18 -19.48
CA SER A 48 -15.42 7.28 -19.86
C SER A 48 -16.25 6.14 -19.26
N ALA A 49 -15.73 4.91 -19.28
CA ALA A 49 -16.40 3.75 -18.68
C ALA A 49 -16.63 3.94 -17.19
N PHE A 50 -15.65 4.47 -16.45
CA PHE A 50 -15.80 4.77 -15.03
C PHE A 50 -16.79 5.92 -14.75
N ILE A 51 -16.76 6.99 -15.53
CA ILE A 51 -17.68 8.14 -15.37
C ILE A 51 -19.13 7.74 -15.64
N GLN A 52 -19.35 6.89 -16.65
CA GLN A 52 -20.69 6.46 -17.06
C GLN A 52 -21.20 5.25 -16.26
N GLN A 53 -20.39 4.73 -15.34
CA GLN A 53 -20.71 3.51 -14.61
C GLN A 53 -21.94 3.69 -13.72
N GLN A 54 -22.90 2.79 -13.87
CA GLN A 54 -24.02 2.65 -12.94
C GLN A 54 -23.73 1.51 -11.98
N LEU A 55 -23.63 1.81 -10.67
CA LEU A 55 -23.30 0.83 -9.63
C LEU A 55 -24.31 -0.32 -9.52
N ALA A 56 -25.58 -0.05 -9.85
CA ALA A 56 -26.64 -1.05 -9.94
C ALA A 56 -26.87 -1.57 -11.37
N GLY A 57 -26.01 -1.16 -12.32
CA GLY A 57 -26.08 -1.55 -13.73
C GLY A 57 -25.46 -2.92 -14.01
N GLN A 58 -25.48 -3.32 -15.29
CA GLN A 58 -24.86 -4.56 -15.72
C GLN A 58 -23.36 -4.35 -15.98
N TRP A 59 -22.53 -5.33 -15.66
CA TRP A 59 -21.10 -5.28 -16.01
C TRP A 59 -20.85 -5.02 -17.50
N ALA A 60 -21.73 -5.51 -18.37
CA ALA A 60 -21.68 -5.27 -19.80
C ALA A 60 -21.65 -3.77 -20.16
N SER A 61 -22.36 -2.90 -19.44
CA SER A 61 -22.37 -1.46 -19.73
C SER A 61 -21.03 -0.79 -19.41
N PHE A 62 -20.25 -1.36 -18.48
CA PHE A 62 -18.89 -0.91 -18.19
C PHE A 62 -17.92 -1.39 -19.26
N ILE A 63 -17.84 -2.71 -19.46
CA ILE A 63 -16.77 -3.34 -20.23
C ILE A 63 -16.91 -3.08 -21.73
N ASN A 64 -18.12 -2.86 -22.25
CA ASN A 64 -18.33 -2.54 -23.66
C ASN A 64 -17.69 -1.21 -24.09
N GLY A 65 -17.40 -0.31 -23.13
CA GLY A 65 -16.64 0.92 -23.40
C GLY A 65 -15.14 0.67 -23.57
N ILE A 66 -14.60 -0.49 -23.18
CA ILE A 66 -13.18 -0.81 -23.24
C ILE A 66 -12.96 -1.79 -24.39
N ASP A 67 -12.58 -1.28 -25.54
CA ASP A 67 -12.38 -2.07 -26.75
C ASP A 67 -11.05 -2.83 -26.76
N GLN A 68 -10.91 -3.75 -27.72
CA GLN A 68 -9.67 -4.52 -27.88
C GLN A 68 -8.45 -3.63 -28.12
N HIS A 69 -8.63 -2.49 -28.81
CA HIS A 69 -7.56 -1.53 -29.07
C HIS A 69 -7.02 -0.92 -27.77
N SER A 70 -7.92 -0.60 -26.83
CA SER A 70 -7.58 -0.12 -25.50
C SER A 70 -6.76 -1.15 -24.74
N MET A 71 -7.18 -2.41 -24.75
CA MET A 71 -6.47 -3.50 -24.06
C MET A 71 -5.07 -3.72 -24.64
N THR A 72 -4.93 -3.76 -25.97
CA THR A 72 -3.63 -3.95 -26.63
C THR A 72 -2.66 -2.79 -26.35
N TYR A 73 -3.14 -1.53 -26.37
CA TYR A 73 -2.28 -0.40 -26.03
C TYR A 73 -1.93 -0.34 -24.55
N LEU A 74 -2.86 -0.72 -23.67
CA LEU A 74 -2.58 -0.80 -22.23
C LEU A 74 -1.50 -1.83 -21.94
N GLU A 75 -1.57 -3.02 -22.55
CA GLU A 75 -0.54 -4.07 -22.44
C GLU A 75 0.82 -3.59 -22.96
N MET A 76 0.85 -3.00 -24.16
CA MET A 76 2.09 -2.44 -24.72
C MET A 76 2.67 -1.33 -23.84
N ASN A 77 1.84 -0.44 -23.31
CA ASN A 77 2.28 0.62 -22.40
C ASN A 77 2.80 0.04 -21.07
N ALA A 78 2.18 -1.02 -20.55
CA ALA A 78 2.66 -1.71 -19.36
C ALA A 78 4.06 -2.29 -19.58
N ASP A 79 4.31 -2.95 -20.72
CA ASP A 79 5.63 -3.45 -21.10
C ASP A 79 6.65 -2.31 -21.24
N MET A 80 6.27 -1.23 -21.94
CA MET A 80 7.11 -0.04 -22.11
C MET A 80 7.48 0.61 -20.78
N LEU A 81 6.56 0.67 -19.82
CA LEU A 81 6.82 1.16 -18.48
C LEU A 81 7.69 0.17 -17.70
N GLY A 82 7.42 -1.14 -17.77
CA GLY A 82 8.20 -2.17 -17.09
C GLY A 82 9.68 -2.19 -17.48
N THR A 83 10.01 -1.79 -18.72
CA THR A 83 11.41 -1.61 -19.14
C THR A 83 12.09 -0.37 -18.55
N ARG A 84 11.33 0.67 -18.19
CA ARG A 84 11.84 1.94 -17.65
C ARG A 84 11.84 1.98 -16.13
N GLU A 85 10.81 1.43 -15.54
CA GLU A 85 10.56 1.33 -14.10
C GLU A 85 10.34 -0.15 -13.75
N PRO A 86 11.42 -0.96 -13.70
CA PRO A 86 11.31 -2.37 -13.37
C PRO A 86 10.88 -2.53 -11.91
N ILE A 87 9.61 -2.85 -11.71
CA ILE A 87 9.03 -3.16 -10.40
C ILE A 87 8.87 -4.67 -10.32
N ARG A 88 9.33 -5.27 -9.22
CA ARG A 88 8.98 -6.66 -8.91
C ARG A 88 7.73 -6.67 -8.05
N PRO A 89 6.64 -7.35 -8.47
CA PRO A 89 5.48 -7.50 -7.62
C PRO A 89 5.85 -8.27 -6.35
N ILE A 90 5.25 -7.89 -5.24
CA ILE A 90 5.31 -8.65 -3.99
C ILE A 90 4.44 -9.88 -4.20
N GLU A 91 5.00 -11.07 -3.96
CA GLU A 91 4.27 -12.32 -4.11
C GLU A 91 3.08 -12.38 -3.15
N GLN A 92 1.94 -12.91 -3.62
CA GLN A 92 0.73 -13.03 -2.81
C GLN A 92 0.97 -13.81 -1.51
N ALA A 93 1.80 -14.86 -1.55
CA ALA A 93 2.19 -15.61 -0.35
C ALA A 93 2.87 -14.73 0.69
N THR A 94 3.70 -13.77 0.26
CA THR A 94 4.38 -12.82 1.16
C THR A 94 3.37 -11.85 1.77
N THR A 95 2.45 -11.29 0.98
CA THR A 95 1.42 -10.40 1.53
C THR A 95 0.50 -11.11 2.51
N SER A 96 0.15 -12.37 2.26
CA SER A 96 -0.67 -13.18 3.16
C SER A 96 0.03 -13.53 4.47
N ASP A 97 1.32 -13.91 4.42
CA ASP A 97 2.12 -14.15 5.64
C ASP A 97 2.24 -12.87 6.49
N LEU A 98 2.42 -11.70 5.87
CA LEU A 98 2.44 -10.42 6.58
C LEU A 98 1.10 -10.07 7.22
N GLN A 99 -0.01 -10.31 6.52
CA GLN A 99 -1.36 -10.11 7.06
C GLN A 99 -1.61 -11.00 8.30
N GLU A 100 -1.19 -12.26 8.25
CA GLU A 100 -1.31 -13.19 9.39
C GLU A 100 -0.47 -12.73 10.59
N LYS A 101 0.76 -12.27 10.36
CA LYS A 101 1.61 -11.70 11.42
C LYS A 101 1.00 -10.45 12.05
N LEU A 102 0.39 -9.57 11.25
CA LEU A 102 -0.28 -8.37 11.74
C LEU A 102 -1.56 -8.71 12.53
N ALA A 103 -2.33 -9.70 12.09
CA ALA A 103 -3.49 -10.18 12.82
C ALA A 103 -3.10 -10.76 14.19
N THR A 104 -2.01 -11.53 14.23
CA THR A 104 -1.43 -12.07 15.47
C THR A 104 -0.98 -10.93 16.38
N LEU A 105 -0.18 -9.98 15.87
CA LEU A 105 0.27 -8.81 16.63
C LEU A 105 -0.91 -8.00 17.18
N LYS A 106 -1.98 -7.81 16.41
CA LYS A 106 -3.19 -7.10 16.87
C LYS A 106 -3.80 -7.81 18.08
N SER A 107 -3.93 -9.13 18.04
CA SER A 107 -4.42 -9.93 19.17
C SER A 107 -3.52 -9.77 20.40
N ASP A 108 -2.21 -9.88 20.21
CA ASP A 108 -1.21 -9.75 21.28
C ASP A 108 -1.24 -8.34 21.91
N LEU A 109 -1.39 -7.29 21.09
CA LEU A 109 -1.50 -5.90 21.56
C LEU A 109 -2.72 -5.68 22.44
N LEU A 110 -3.88 -6.23 22.04
CA LEU A 110 -5.11 -6.11 22.82
C LEU A 110 -4.96 -6.77 24.20
N ALA A 111 -4.28 -7.92 24.26
CA ALA A 111 -4.02 -8.65 25.50
C ALA A 111 -2.84 -8.13 26.33
N SER A 112 -2.01 -7.24 25.79
CA SER A 112 -0.78 -6.76 26.43
C SER A 112 -1.01 -5.72 27.54
N ASP A 113 0.00 -5.59 28.42
CA ASP A 113 0.07 -4.54 29.45
C ASP A 113 0.66 -3.21 28.93
N LEU A 114 0.70 -3.02 27.60
CA LEU A 114 1.23 -1.82 26.99
C LEU A 114 0.37 -0.61 27.38
N PRO A 115 0.96 0.54 27.75
CA PRO A 115 0.20 1.73 28.15
C PRO A 115 -0.85 2.11 27.12
N GLU A 116 -2.06 2.44 27.55
CA GLU A 116 -3.23 2.63 26.67
C GLU A 116 -2.97 3.59 25.49
N SER A 117 -2.28 4.71 25.76
CA SER A 117 -1.93 5.69 24.71
C SER A 117 -1.01 5.09 23.63
N ALA A 118 -0.02 4.30 24.04
CA ALA A 118 0.89 3.62 23.13
C ALA A 118 0.17 2.45 22.43
N LYS A 119 -0.73 1.73 23.10
CA LYS A 119 -1.52 0.64 22.52
C LYS A 119 -2.41 1.14 21.38
N ILE A 120 -3.14 2.24 21.62
CA ILE A 120 -3.95 2.91 20.59
C ILE A 120 -3.09 3.34 19.40
N ALA A 121 -1.90 3.89 19.66
CA ALA A 121 -0.99 4.33 18.61
C ALA A 121 -0.46 3.15 17.76
N VAL A 122 -0.04 2.05 18.39
CA VAL A 122 0.41 0.85 17.65
C VAL A 122 -0.74 0.26 16.85
N LEU A 123 -1.93 0.09 17.45
CA LEU A 123 -3.10 -0.45 16.77
C LEU A 123 -3.45 0.37 15.52
N ARG A 124 -3.35 1.71 15.58
CA ARG A 124 -3.58 2.57 14.41
C ARG A 124 -2.60 2.27 13.28
N HIS A 125 -1.32 2.05 13.60
CA HIS A 125 -0.30 1.71 12.61
C HIS A 125 -0.49 0.31 12.05
N VAL A 126 -0.85 -0.67 12.88
CA VAL A 126 -1.18 -2.03 12.47
C VAL A 126 -2.37 -2.03 11.51
N GLU A 127 -3.47 -1.35 11.84
CA GLU A 127 -4.65 -1.25 10.95
C GLU A 127 -4.33 -0.58 9.61
N ARG A 128 -3.50 0.48 9.63
CA ARG A 128 -3.08 1.16 8.41
C ARG A 128 -2.25 0.24 7.51
N LEU A 129 -1.36 -0.56 8.11
CA LEU A 129 -0.51 -1.50 7.40
C LEU A 129 -1.31 -2.68 6.84
N THR A 130 -2.23 -3.23 7.64
CA THR A 130 -3.15 -4.29 7.19
C THR A 130 -3.95 -3.83 5.98
N ARG A 131 -4.54 -2.63 6.03
CA ARG A 131 -5.29 -2.06 4.91
C ARG A 131 -4.42 -1.88 3.66
N ALA A 132 -3.21 -1.37 3.82
CA ALA A 132 -2.28 -1.19 2.71
C ALA A 132 -1.89 -2.52 2.04
N LEU A 133 -1.75 -3.61 2.83
CA LEU A 133 -1.52 -4.94 2.30
C LEU A 133 -2.76 -5.53 1.62
N ASP A 134 -3.95 -5.35 2.20
CA ASP A 134 -5.22 -5.78 1.61
C ASP A 134 -5.48 -5.11 0.25
N GLU A 135 -5.09 -3.85 0.12
CA GLU A 135 -5.29 -3.02 -1.07
C GLU A 135 -4.08 -3.04 -2.02
N TYR A 136 -3.06 -3.87 -1.75
CA TYR A 136 -1.81 -3.94 -2.53
C TYR A 136 -2.06 -4.20 -4.01
N ALA A 137 -2.97 -5.11 -4.33
CA ALA A 137 -3.30 -5.47 -5.71
C ALA A 137 -3.86 -4.28 -6.52
N ILE A 138 -4.39 -3.26 -5.84
CA ILE A 138 -4.93 -2.04 -6.46
C ILE A 138 -3.88 -0.93 -6.40
N THR A 139 -3.33 -0.68 -5.23
CA THR A 139 -2.57 0.55 -4.92
C THR A 139 -1.05 0.38 -5.01
N GLY A 140 -0.56 -0.84 -5.21
CA GLY A 140 0.86 -1.16 -5.23
C GLY A 140 1.53 -0.98 -3.87
N ALA A 141 2.86 -0.87 -3.86
CA ALA A 141 3.62 -0.87 -2.61
C ALA A 141 3.70 0.50 -1.92
N VAL A 142 3.29 1.58 -2.59
CA VAL A 142 3.44 2.96 -2.06
C VAL A 142 2.67 3.16 -0.75
N PRO A 143 1.40 2.73 -0.59
CA PRO A 143 0.72 2.89 0.70
C PRO A 143 1.32 2.02 1.82
N ILE A 144 1.91 0.88 1.48
CA ILE A 144 2.62 0.02 2.45
C ILE A 144 3.86 0.77 2.96
N LEU A 145 4.61 1.37 2.03
CA LEU A 145 5.73 2.26 2.31
C LEU A 145 5.32 3.40 3.25
N ASP A 146 4.30 4.18 2.89
CA ASP A 146 3.83 5.32 3.70
C ASP A 146 3.38 4.90 5.11
N ALA A 147 2.78 3.71 5.23
CA ALA A 147 2.38 3.17 6.53
C ALA A 147 3.59 2.82 7.40
N VAL A 148 4.62 2.19 6.83
CA VAL A 148 5.88 1.88 7.52
C VAL A 148 6.60 3.17 7.94
N ASP A 149 6.75 4.13 7.03
CA ASP A 149 7.43 5.41 7.30
C ASP A 149 6.71 6.19 8.40
N SER A 150 5.38 6.22 8.37
CA SER A 150 4.60 6.86 9.41
C SER A 150 4.78 6.20 10.78
N ALA A 151 4.90 4.88 10.82
CA ALA A 151 5.13 4.13 12.06
C ALA A 151 6.53 4.39 12.61
N VAL A 152 7.55 4.27 11.76
CA VAL A 152 8.96 4.57 12.09
C VAL A 152 9.13 6.01 12.55
N GLY A 153 8.54 6.97 11.84
CA GLY A 153 8.57 8.37 12.22
C GLY A 153 7.98 8.62 13.60
N HIS A 154 6.92 7.90 13.98
CA HIS A 154 6.35 7.98 15.33
C HIS A 154 7.33 7.47 16.39
N VAL A 155 7.94 6.30 16.15
CA VAL A 155 8.98 5.71 17.03
C VAL A 155 10.16 6.66 17.21
N MET A 156 10.60 7.34 16.14
CA MET A 156 11.76 8.24 16.17
C MET A 156 11.48 9.60 16.82
N ARG A 157 10.23 10.07 16.85
CA ARG A 157 9.89 11.42 17.33
C ARG A 157 9.31 11.45 18.74
N ASP A 158 8.64 10.39 19.17
CA ASP A 158 8.03 10.32 20.50
C ASP A 158 8.84 9.40 21.42
N SER A 159 9.53 10.00 22.40
CA SER A 159 10.36 9.27 23.36
C SER A 159 9.53 8.45 24.34
N GLN A 160 8.33 8.91 24.73
CA GLN A 160 7.46 8.18 25.64
C GLN A 160 6.89 6.94 24.96
N TYR A 161 6.42 7.10 23.72
CA TYR A 161 5.99 5.99 22.88
C TYR A 161 7.11 4.98 22.67
N ARG A 162 8.32 5.44 22.33
CA ARG A 162 9.50 4.58 22.17
C ARG A 162 9.80 3.76 23.43
N SER A 163 9.87 4.41 24.59
CA SER A 163 10.15 3.72 25.86
C SER A 163 9.08 2.67 26.18
N ALA A 164 7.81 2.95 25.88
CA ALA A 164 6.73 1.99 26.06
C ALA A 164 6.85 0.76 25.15
N LEU A 165 7.34 0.94 23.92
CA LEU A 165 7.60 -0.20 23.03
C LEU A 165 8.80 -1.03 23.51
N GLN A 166 9.86 -0.39 24.00
CA GLN A 166 11.06 -1.08 24.50
C GLN A 166 10.79 -1.91 25.76
N SER A 167 9.81 -1.53 26.58
CA SER A 167 9.52 -2.22 27.83
C SER A 167 8.67 -3.49 27.68
N THR A 168 8.29 -3.88 26.45
CA THR A 168 7.38 -5.00 26.22
C THR A 168 7.79 -5.86 25.02
N SER A 169 7.53 -7.16 25.10
CA SER A 169 7.77 -8.10 23.98
C SER A 169 6.91 -7.78 22.76
N VAL A 170 5.67 -7.32 22.97
CA VAL A 170 4.76 -6.94 21.87
C VAL A 170 5.24 -5.69 21.12
N GLY A 171 5.90 -4.76 21.82
CA GLY A 171 6.53 -3.60 21.19
C GLY A 171 7.70 -4.02 20.30
N GLU A 172 8.53 -4.97 20.76
CA GLU A 172 9.60 -5.54 19.94
C GLU A 172 9.07 -6.28 18.70
N GLN A 173 8.00 -7.07 18.86
CA GLN A 173 7.32 -7.76 17.77
C GLN A 173 6.80 -6.78 16.70
N PHE A 174 6.20 -5.66 17.11
CA PHE A 174 5.77 -4.60 16.19
C PHE A 174 6.92 -4.05 15.35
N ILE A 175 8.05 -3.71 15.98
CA ILE A 175 9.23 -3.18 15.26
C ILE A 175 9.82 -4.22 14.31
N ASN A 176 9.84 -5.48 14.72
CA ASN A 176 10.28 -6.57 13.87
C ASN A 176 9.40 -6.72 12.64
N ILE A 177 8.08 -6.65 12.78
CA ILE A 177 7.15 -6.68 11.64
C ILE A 177 7.38 -5.48 10.72
N LEU A 178 7.52 -4.26 11.24
CA LEU A 178 7.85 -3.08 10.41
C LEU A 178 9.14 -3.30 9.59
N SER A 179 10.14 -3.95 10.17
CA SER A 179 11.40 -4.26 9.49
C SER A 179 11.23 -5.30 8.39
N VAL A 180 10.45 -6.36 8.63
CA VAL A 180 10.16 -7.36 7.61
C VAL A 180 9.43 -6.72 6.44
N VAL A 181 8.42 -5.90 6.72
CA VAL A 181 7.65 -5.22 5.67
C VAL A 181 8.52 -4.25 4.88
N ALA A 182 9.35 -3.45 5.54
CA ALA A 182 10.28 -2.54 4.87
C ALA A 182 11.24 -3.28 3.94
N ASN A 183 11.81 -4.40 4.40
CA ASN A 183 12.71 -5.22 3.58
C ASN A 183 11.99 -5.78 2.34
N VAL A 184 10.76 -6.28 2.51
CA VAL A 184 9.94 -6.77 1.39
C VAL A 184 9.71 -5.66 0.37
N VAL A 185 9.31 -4.46 0.81
CA VAL A 185 9.07 -3.32 -0.08
C VAL A 185 10.37 -2.85 -0.75
N THR A 186 11.49 -2.77 -0.04
CA THR A 186 12.80 -2.43 -0.60
C THR A 186 13.23 -3.39 -1.70
N VAL A 187 13.05 -4.70 -1.49
CA VAL A 187 13.40 -5.72 -2.51
C VAL A 187 12.50 -5.62 -3.74
N ALA A 188 11.20 -5.40 -3.53
CA ALA A 188 10.20 -5.29 -4.59
C ALA A 188 10.37 -4.02 -5.43
N GLN A 189 10.62 -2.88 -4.78
CA GLN A 189 10.68 -1.56 -5.42
C GLN A 189 12.10 -1.14 -5.79
N GLY A 190 13.14 -1.83 -5.30
CA GLY A 190 14.52 -1.41 -5.49
C GLY A 190 14.86 -0.09 -4.78
N LEU A 191 14.14 0.23 -3.71
CA LEU A 191 14.30 1.47 -2.93
C LEU A 191 15.05 1.18 -1.61
N PRO A 192 16.40 1.28 -1.57
CA PRO A 192 17.20 0.94 -0.39
C PRO A 192 16.96 1.87 0.82
N GLN A 193 16.54 3.11 0.56
CA GLN A 193 16.35 4.16 1.58
C GLN A 193 15.38 3.75 2.71
N LEU A 194 14.47 2.82 2.43
CA LEU A 194 13.53 2.27 3.40
C LEU A 194 14.14 1.31 4.39
N GLY A 195 14.96 0.37 3.89
CA GLY A 195 15.72 -0.54 4.74
C GLY A 195 16.61 0.25 5.71
N ASP A 196 17.23 1.32 5.23
CA ASP A 196 18.07 2.22 6.04
C ASP A 196 17.27 2.96 7.12
N ALA A 197 16.07 3.48 6.80
CA ALA A 197 15.21 4.16 7.76
C ALA A 197 14.74 3.22 8.89
N VAL A 198 14.37 1.97 8.56
CA VAL A 198 13.95 1.00 9.58
C VAL A 198 15.14 0.44 10.36
N ALA A 199 16.30 0.27 9.73
CA ALA A 199 17.54 -0.06 10.42
C ALA A 199 17.93 1.05 11.43
N ALA A 200 17.78 2.32 11.06
CA ALA A 200 17.98 3.43 11.97
C ALA A 200 16.99 3.39 13.14
N ALA A 201 15.70 3.13 12.88
CA ALA A 201 14.69 2.99 13.94
C ALA A 201 15.05 1.86 14.93
N LYS A 202 15.46 0.70 14.42
CA LYS A 202 15.98 -0.41 15.23
C LYS A 202 17.21 0.00 16.04
N HIS A 203 18.14 0.72 15.43
CA HIS A 203 19.33 1.21 16.12
C HIS A 203 18.96 2.16 17.28
N TYR A 204 18.03 3.09 17.07
CA TYR A 204 17.52 3.98 18.14
C TYR A 204 16.86 3.23 19.29
N LEU A 205 16.24 2.08 19.01
CA LEU A 205 15.66 1.21 20.04
C LEU A 205 16.73 0.43 20.81
N THR A 206 17.91 0.19 20.22
CA THR A 206 19.01 -0.56 20.86
C THR A 206 20.11 0.29 21.47
N VAL A 207 20.30 1.56 21.06
CA VAL A 207 21.46 2.38 21.49
C VAL A 207 21.19 3.22 22.72
N LEU A 208 19.93 3.52 23.05
CA LEU A 208 19.59 4.23 24.28
C LEU A 208 19.54 3.32 25.53
N THR A 209 20.00 2.07 25.42
CA THR A 209 20.22 1.15 26.54
C THR A 209 21.66 1.17 27.07
N SER A 210 22.51 2.10 26.61
CA SER A 210 23.90 2.29 27.08
C SER A 210 24.05 3.59 27.86
#